data_AF-A0A2N2JB20-F1
#
_entry.id   AF-A0A2N2JB20-F1
#
_cell.length_a   1.000
_cell.length_b   1.000
_cell.length_c   1.000
_cell.angle_alpha   90.00
_cell.angle_beta   90.00
_cell.angle_gamma   90.00
#
_symmetry.space_group_name_H-M   'P 1'
#
loop_
_entity.id
_entity.type
_entity.pdbx_description
1 polymer ?
#
loop_
_entity_poly.entity_id
_entity_poly.type
_entity_poly.pdbx_seq_one_letter_code
_entity_poly.pdbx_strand_id
1 'polypeptide(L)'
;MIRRAPAALATAMALWCIAPSACGDTTAADPCKGVQCINNPPASCDGPTKVSYSAVGRCVAVGGAPKCGYDELPRQNCESLGKLCQAGQCVDPPVIPCEGVVCDARPSPDCDGDTAQIYSSAGTCNPAIPPGGRCEYPVEASLVCVAPRVCRNGGCIDPSEFPCDPNPCDVPPLTTCSPSGTPNGWASPGTCTAPSGQPSCAFTPAPLLACAAGTTCVAGTCAGSIAPPEAAGDLILSEIMRNPSGGDDAGEWLELYNPQATARPLDGCVLSDDGGDAHALPAADAPIVPAKGYLVLGRSASFVDNGGFVPDYVYQDFILANGADEITLTCGDVVIDRVAYSDSGWPTSAGHAMTLGSARLDATQNDDAASWCDAVTGFGIGTDYGTPRRPNPACP
;
A
#
# COMPACT_ATOMS: atom_id res chain seq x y z
N MET A 1 -53.18 -22.59 -51.28
CA MET A 1 -53.96 -23.82 -51.54
C MET A 1 -53.00 -25.01 -51.60
N ILE A 2 -53.32 -26.09 -50.88
CA ILE A 2 -52.98 -27.51 -51.15
C ILE A 2 -51.48 -27.88 -51.08
N ARG A 3 -50.97 -28.46 -49.99
CA ARG A 3 -50.96 -29.88 -49.54
C ARG A 3 -50.16 -30.88 -50.42
N ARG A 4 -49.19 -31.52 -49.74
CA ARG A 4 -48.70 -32.93 -49.80
C ARG A 4 -47.58 -33.34 -50.80
N ALA A 5 -46.40 -33.64 -50.22
CA ALA A 5 -45.57 -34.89 -50.20
C ALA A 5 -45.64 -35.88 -51.40
N PRO A 6 -44.63 -36.76 -51.69
CA PRO A 6 -43.67 -37.37 -50.73
C PRO A 6 -42.23 -37.76 -51.22
N ALA A 7 -41.44 -38.23 -50.24
CA ALA A 7 -40.42 -39.31 -50.23
C ALA A 7 -39.31 -39.42 -51.29
N ALA A 8 -38.05 -39.44 -50.81
CA ALA A 8 -37.00 -40.35 -51.31
C ALA A 8 -35.92 -40.56 -50.24
N LEU A 9 -35.56 -41.83 -50.01
CA LEU A 9 -34.42 -42.28 -49.22
C LEU A 9 -33.10 -41.85 -49.87
N ALA A 10 -32.12 -41.43 -49.07
CA ALA A 10 -30.71 -41.52 -49.43
C ALA A 10 -29.86 -41.85 -48.19
N THR A 11 -29.20 -42.99 -48.28
CA THR A 11 -28.13 -43.49 -47.41
C THR A 11 -27.00 -42.48 -47.23
N ALA A 12 -26.49 -42.32 -45.99
CA ALA A 12 -25.17 -41.75 -45.75
C ALA A 12 -24.47 -42.44 -44.57
N MET A 13 -23.42 -43.19 -44.94
CA MET A 13 -22.15 -43.41 -44.25
C MET A 13 -22.12 -43.34 -42.72
N ALA A 14 -21.89 -44.52 -42.12
CA ALA A 14 -21.24 -44.66 -40.84
C ALA A 14 -19.81 -44.07 -40.92
N LEU A 15 -19.62 -42.90 -40.31
CA LEU A 15 -18.30 -42.35 -40.02
C LEU A 15 -17.96 -42.71 -38.57
N TRP A 16 -16.96 -43.58 -38.43
CA TRP A 16 -16.28 -43.87 -37.18
C TRP A 16 -15.82 -42.56 -36.51
N CYS A 17 -16.41 -42.22 -35.37
CA CYS A 17 -15.78 -41.30 -34.42
C CYS A 17 -14.67 -42.07 -33.69
N ILE A 18 -13.45 -41.90 -34.18
CA ILE A 18 -12.23 -42.14 -33.42
C ILE A 18 -12.03 -40.87 -32.57
N ALA A 19 -11.82 -41.07 -31.28
CA ALA A 19 -11.64 -40.08 -30.20
C ALA A 19 -12.94 -39.64 -29.48
N PRO A 20 -13.14 -40.08 -28.23
CA PRO A 20 -14.05 -39.40 -27.32
C PRO A 20 -13.38 -38.11 -26.86
N SER A 21 -13.73 -36.98 -27.47
CA SER A 21 -13.73 -35.72 -26.74
C SER A 21 -15.03 -35.61 -25.94
N ALA A 22 -14.93 -35.06 -24.74
CA ALA A 22 -16.00 -34.25 -24.16
C ALA A 22 -17.31 -34.97 -23.76
N CYS A 23 -17.20 -36.04 -22.98
CA CYS A 23 -18.03 -36.12 -21.77
C CYS A 23 -17.07 -35.95 -20.60
N GLY A 24 -16.90 -34.71 -20.14
CA GLY A 24 -16.33 -34.49 -18.81
C GLY A 24 -17.19 -35.25 -17.83
N ASP A 25 -16.62 -36.29 -17.23
CA ASP A 25 -17.23 -36.96 -16.11
C ASP A 25 -17.36 -35.92 -14.99
N THR A 26 -18.54 -35.32 -14.89
CA THR A 26 -18.90 -34.34 -13.83
C THR A 26 -19.27 -35.05 -12.54
N THR A 27 -18.88 -36.31 -12.36
CA THR A 27 -18.98 -37.03 -11.10
C THR A 27 -17.66 -37.11 -10.35
N ALA A 28 -16.90 -36.01 -10.30
CA ALA A 28 -16.11 -35.77 -9.10
C ALA A 28 -17.13 -35.66 -7.95
N ALA A 29 -17.38 -36.78 -7.27
CA ALA A 29 -18.33 -36.84 -6.18
C ALA A 29 -17.99 -35.71 -5.21
N ASP A 30 -18.94 -34.80 -4.98
CA ASP A 30 -18.75 -33.70 -4.04
C ASP A 30 -18.25 -34.30 -2.71
N PRO A 31 -16.99 -34.04 -2.33
CA PRO A 31 -16.39 -34.68 -1.17
C PRO A 31 -17.12 -34.30 0.11
N CYS A 32 -17.88 -33.19 0.11
CA CYS A 32 -18.69 -32.73 1.23
C CYS A 32 -20.11 -33.33 1.27
N LYS A 33 -20.51 -34.13 0.27
CA LYS A 33 -21.83 -34.73 0.23
C LYS A 33 -22.01 -35.73 1.38
N GLY A 34 -22.91 -35.40 2.32
CA GLY A 34 -23.21 -36.23 3.49
C GLY A 34 -22.30 -35.99 4.70
N VAL A 35 -21.34 -35.06 4.61
CA VAL A 35 -20.49 -34.68 5.74
C VAL A 35 -21.25 -33.70 6.64
N GLN A 36 -21.37 -34.04 7.93
CA GLN A 36 -21.93 -33.15 8.94
C GLN A 36 -20.83 -32.61 9.85
N CYS A 37 -20.66 -31.30 9.87
CA CYS A 37 -19.69 -30.60 10.70
C CYS A 37 -20.33 -30.15 12.01
N ILE A 38 -20.54 -31.10 12.93
CA ILE A 38 -21.18 -30.87 14.24
C ILE A 38 -20.21 -31.07 15.42
N ASN A 39 -18.96 -31.38 15.14
CA ASN A 39 -17.91 -31.63 16.13
C ASN A 39 -16.91 -30.49 16.07
N ASN A 40 -17.29 -29.33 16.60
CA ASN A 40 -16.43 -28.16 16.65
C ASN A 40 -15.24 -28.38 17.60
N PRO A 41 -14.12 -27.66 17.39
CA PRO A 41 -13.00 -27.72 18.33
C PRO A 41 -13.44 -27.26 19.74
N PRO A 42 -12.84 -27.84 20.80
CA PRO A 42 -13.09 -27.36 22.15
C PRO A 42 -12.66 -25.90 22.29
N ALA A 43 -13.36 -25.15 23.13
CA ALA A 43 -12.93 -23.80 23.48
C ALA A 43 -11.55 -23.83 24.15
N SER A 44 -10.76 -22.79 23.92
CA SER A 44 -9.41 -22.65 24.45
C SER A 44 -9.20 -21.23 24.99
N CYS A 45 -8.05 -21.03 25.65
CA CYS A 45 -7.62 -19.73 26.13
C CYS A 45 -6.42 -19.26 25.30
N ASP A 46 -6.51 -18.04 24.80
CA ASP A 46 -5.43 -17.27 24.19
C ASP A 46 -5.14 -16.09 25.13
N GLY A 47 -4.20 -16.30 26.06
CA GLY A 47 -4.01 -15.40 27.21
C GLY A 47 -5.30 -15.23 28.02
N PRO A 48 -5.78 -13.99 28.28
CA PRO A 48 -7.02 -13.73 29.02
C PRO A 48 -8.29 -13.93 28.18
N THR A 49 -8.15 -14.30 26.90
CA THR A 49 -9.25 -14.32 25.95
C THR A 49 -9.73 -15.75 25.73
N LYS A 50 -11.03 -15.99 25.97
CA LYS A 50 -11.70 -17.22 25.58
C LYS A 50 -11.96 -17.21 24.07
N VAL A 51 -11.44 -18.24 23.41
CA VAL A 51 -11.68 -18.52 21.99
C VAL A 51 -12.65 -19.70 21.89
N SER A 52 -13.68 -19.55 21.08
CA SER A 52 -14.69 -20.60 20.85
C SER A 52 -15.17 -20.55 19.41
N TYR A 53 -15.80 -21.64 18.96
CA TYR A 53 -16.17 -21.82 17.56
C TYR A 53 -17.66 -22.10 17.43
N SER A 54 -18.22 -21.83 16.25
CA SER A 54 -19.61 -22.14 15.93
C SER A 54 -19.91 -23.62 16.18
N ALA A 55 -21.08 -23.92 16.75
CA ALA A 55 -21.51 -25.29 17.03
C ALA A 55 -21.71 -26.13 15.75
N VAL A 56 -21.99 -25.45 14.63
CA VAL A 56 -22.11 -26.06 13.30
C VAL A 56 -21.11 -25.39 12.37
N GLY A 57 -20.30 -26.22 11.71
CA GLY A 57 -19.30 -25.81 10.74
C GLY A 57 -19.77 -25.98 9.29
N ARG A 58 -18.95 -25.52 8.36
CA ARG A 58 -19.12 -25.69 6.92
C ARG A 58 -18.08 -26.67 6.39
N CYS A 59 -18.52 -27.63 5.58
CA CYS A 59 -17.58 -28.49 4.86
C CYS A 59 -16.99 -27.73 3.66
N VAL A 60 -15.67 -27.80 3.51
CA VAL A 60 -14.90 -27.30 2.37
C VAL A 60 -14.00 -28.39 1.82
N ALA A 61 -13.83 -28.43 0.49
CA ALA A 61 -12.94 -29.39 -0.16
C ALA A 61 -11.50 -28.84 -0.16
N VAL A 62 -10.58 -29.50 0.56
CA VAL A 62 -9.16 -29.13 0.61
C VAL A 62 -8.34 -30.29 0.07
N GLY A 63 -7.67 -30.10 -1.07
CA GLY A 63 -6.89 -31.17 -1.72
C GLY A 63 -7.73 -32.38 -2.16
N GLY A 64 -9.03 -32.18 -2.44
CA GLY A 64 -9.96 -33.25 -2.83
C GLY A 64 -10.59 -34.03 -1.66
N ALA A 65 -10.25 -33.70 -0.41
CA ALA A 65 -10.85 -34.30 0.78
C ALA A 65 -11.80 -33.31 1.49
N PRO A 66 -12.88 -33.79 2.13
CA PRO A 66 -13.74 -32.92 2.94
C PRO A 66 -13.05 -32.50 4.23
N LYS A 67 -13.10 -31.20 4.53
CA LYS A 67 -12.62 -30.63 5.78
C LYS A 67 -13.71 -29.73 6.38
N CYS A 68 -14.00 -29.91 7.66
CA CYS A 68 -14.91 -29.03 8.38
C CYS A 68 -14.17 -27.77 8.84
N GLY A 69 -14.65 -26.60 8.42
CA GLY A 69 -14.30 -25.31 8.99
C GLY A 69 -15.37 -24.86 9.97
N TYR A 70 -14.98 -24.21 11.07
CA TYR A 70 -15.88 -23.65 12.06
C TYR A 70 -15.51 -22.19 12.26
N ASP A 71 -16.50 -21.31 12.23
CA ASP A 71 -16.26 -19.88 12.39
C ASP A 71 -15.90 -19.59 13.85
N GLU A 72 -14.87 -18.78 14.07
CA GLU A 72 -14.55 -18.30 15.40
C GLU A 72 -15.68 -17.37 15.88
N LEU A 73 -16.24 -17.65 17.06
CA LEU A 73 -17.22 -16.77 17.70
C LEU A 73 -16.52 -15.54 18.28
N PRO A 74 -17.25 -14.44 18.56
CA PRO A 74 -16.66 -13.26 19.15
C PRO A 74 -15.82 -13.61 20.39
N ARG A 75 -14.54 -13.22 20.34
CA ARG A 75 -13.58 -13.40 21.43
C ARG A 75 -14.11 -12.78 22.71
N GLN A 76 -14.09 -13.54 23.79
CA GLN A 76 -14.54 -13.06 25.10
C GLN A 76 -13.32 -12.79 25.99
N ASN A 77 -13.03 -11.52 26.24
CA ASN A 77 -12.02 -11.15 27.22
C ASN A 77 -12.55 -11.45 28.63
N CYS A 78 -11.93 -12.39 29.34
CA CYS A 78 -12.35 -12.76 30.69
C CYS A 78 -11.95 -11.70 31.73
N GLU A 79 -10.88 -10.92 31.51
CA GLU A 79 -10.42 -9.87 32.43
C GLU A 79 -11.42 -8.73 32.53
N SER A 80 -12.09 -8.36 31.43
CA SER A 80 -13.15 -7.34 31.45
C SER A 80 -14.36 -7.76 32.29
N LEU A 81 -14.48 -9.06 32.58
CA LEU A 81 -15.48 -9.65 33.47
C LEU A 81 -14.94 -9.89 34.89
N GLY A 82 -13.70 -9.49 35.18
CA GLY A 82 -13.01 -9.79 36.44
C GLY A 82 -12.69 -11.28 36.64
N LYS A 83 -12.60 -12.05 35.55
CA LYS A 83 -12.45 -13.51 35.54
C LYS A 83 -11.12 -13.93 34.88
N LEU A 84 -10.70 -15.17 35.13
CA LEU A 84 -9.57 -15.81 34.47
C LEU A 84 -10.05 -16.68 33.31
N CYS A 85 -9.33 -16.70 32.19
CA CYS A 85 -9.56 -17.73 31.19
C CYS A 85 -8.81 -19.01 31.60
N GLN A 86 -9.55 -20.08 31.89
CA GLN A 86 -8.98 -21.38 32.21
C GLN A 86 -9.76 -22.48 31.49
N ALA A 87 -9.04 -23.37 30.80
CA ALA A 87 -9.62 -24.48 30.04
C ALA A 87 -10.78 -24.06 29.10
N GLY A 88 -10.63 -22.91 28.43
CA GLY A 88 -11.63 -22.38 27.49
C GLY A 88 -12.88 -21.79 28.16
N GLN A 89 -12.82 -21.43 29.45
CA GLN A 89 -13.92 -20.82 30.19
C GLN A 89 -13.45 -19.60 30.97
N CYS A 90 -14.31 -18.59 31.10
CA CYS A 90 -14.09 -17.50 32.06
C CYS A 90 -14.55 -17.96 33.44
N VAL A 91 -13.60 -18.23 34.34
CA VAL A 91 -13.83 -18.71 35.70
C VAL A 91 -13.49 -17.64 36.72
N ASP A 92 -14.07 -17.71 37.92
CA ASP A 92 -13.72 -16.78 39.00
C ASP A 92 -12.25 -16.96 39.41
N PRO A 93 -11.55 -15.85 39.71
CA PRO A 93 -10.18 -15.92 40.20
C PRO A 93 -10.12 -16.63 41.57
N PRO A 94 -8.97 -17.23 41.93
CA PRO A 94 -8.78 -17.83 43.23
C PRO A 94 -8.91 -16.79 44.35
N VAL A 95 -9.41 -17.24 45.52
CA VAL A 95 -9.60 -16.38 46.70
C VAL A 95 -8.27 -15.82 47.22
N ILE A 96 -7.19 -16.60 47.06
CA ILE A 96 -5.82 -16.17 47.34
C ILE A 96 -5.11 -16.00 45.99
N PRO A 97 -4.76 -14.76 45.58
CA PRO A 97 -3.99 -14.54 44.36
C PRO A 97 -2.70 -15.36 44.36
N CYS A 98 -2.32 -15.91 43.21
CA CYS A 98 -1.14 -16.77 43.03
C CYS A 98 -1.17 -18.14 43.72
N GLU A 99 -2.26 -18.53 44.39
CA GLU A 99 -2.37 -19.85 44.99
C GLU A 99 -2.29 -20.96 43.92
N GLY A 100 -1.28 -21.83 44.03
CA GLY A 100 -1.04 -22.92 43.08
C GLY A 100 -0.50 -22.48 41.72
N VAL A 101 -0.17 -21.20 41.52
CA VAL A 101 0.41 -20.70 40.27
C VAL A 101 1.90 -21.04 40.22
N VAL A 102 2.29 -21.81 39.20
CA VAL A 102 3.68 -22.09 38.85
C VAL A 102 4.03 -21.32 37.58
N CYS A 103 5.08 -20.51 37.63
CA CYS A 103 5.51 -19.65 36.53
C CYS A 103 6.72 -20.24 35.80
N ASP A 104 6.57 -21.42 35.21
CA ASP A 104 7.63 -22.14 34.48
C ASP A 104 7.51 -22.02 32.95
N ALA A 105 6.41 -21.44 32.46
CA ALA A 105 6.20 -21.13 31.06
C ALA A 105 6.84 -19.78 30.69
N ARG A 106 8.10 -19.80 30.25
CA ARG A 106 8.81 -18.61 29.73
C ARG A 106 7.98 -17.89 28.66
N PRO A 107 7.80 -16.55 28.74
CA PRO A 107 7.25 -15.75 27.65
C PRO A 107 8.12 -15.80 26.40
N SER A 108 7.51 -15.75 25.22
CA SER A 108 8.26 -15.56 23.97
C SER A 108 9.09 -14.27 24.04
N PRO A 109 10.32 -14.26 23.52
CA PRO A 109 11.09 -13.03 23.35
C PRO A 109 10.29 -11.98 22.59
N ASP A 110 10.45 -10.72 22.97
CA ASP A 110 9.80 -9.58 22.33
C ASP A 110 10.77 -8.39 22.18
N CYS A 111 10.25 -7.27 21.67
CA CYS A 111 11.02 -6.07 21.39
C CYS A 111 10.53 -4.91 22.24
N ASP A 112 11.47 -4.20 22.86
CA ASP A 112 11.26 -2.88 23.45
C ASP A 112 12.10 -1.87 22.65
N GLY A 113 11.44 -1.16 21.73
CA GLY A 113 12.12 -0.40 20.67
C GLY A 113 13.05 -1.32 19.85
N ASP A 114 14.31 -0.91 19.69
CA ASP A 114 15.35 -1.71 19.02
C ASP A 114 16.06 -2.73 19.94
N THR A 115 15.51 -3.02 21.11
CA THR A 115 16.12 -3.98 22.05
C THR A 115 15.31 -5.25 22.13
N ALA A 116 15.92 -6.37 21.74
CA ALA A 116 15.36 -7.70 21.92
C ALA A 116 15.48 -8.13 23.39
N GLN A 117 14.35 -8.52 23.99
CA GLN A 117 14.26 -8.95 25.39
C GLN A 117 14.09 -10.46 25.47
N ILE A 118 14.92 -11.11 26.28
CA ILE A 118 14.81 -12.53 26.60
C ILE A 118 14.45 -12.63 28.08
N TYR A 119 13.26 -13.16 28.33
CA TYR A 119 12.72 -13.36 29.68
C TYR A 119 13.29 -14.61 30.34
N SER A 120 13.24 -14.65 31.66
CA SER A 120 13.67 -15.80 32.44
C SER A 120 12.87 -17.06 32.19
N SER A 121 13.49 -18.22 32.43
CA SER A 121 12.77 -19.50 32.35
C SER A 121 11.85 -19.73 33.56
N ALA A 122 12.12 -19.04 34.67
CA ALA A 122 11.29 -19.05 35.87
C ALA A 122 10.82 -17.63 36.19
N GLY A 123 9.51 -17.46 36.32
CA GLY A 123 8.87 -16.23 36.78
C GLY A 123 8.47 -16.29 38.24
N THR A 124 7.97 -15.17 38.75
CA THR A 124 7.33 -15.07 40.08
C THR A 124 5.90 -14.58 39.88
N CYS A 125 4.93 -15.22 40.53
CA CYS A 125 3.57 -14.73 40.49
C CYS A 125 3.43 -13.48 41.37
N ASN A 126 3.02 -12.37 40.77
CA ASN A 126 2.73 -11.11 41.45
C ASN A 126 1.24 -11.07 41.84
N PRO A 127 0.90 -11.13 43.14
CA PRO A 127 -0.50 -11.14 43.60
C PRO A 127 -1.19 -9.77 43.46
N ALA A 128 -0.44 -8.69 43.20
CA ALA A 128 -0.99 -7.36 43.01
C ALA A 128 -1.63 -7.16 41.63
N ILE A 129 -1.39 -8.07 40.67
CA ILE A 129 -1.96 -7.99 39.33
C ILE A 129 -3.33 -8.70 39.31
N PRO A 130 -4.46 -7.98 39.16
CA PRO A 130 -5.79 -8.58 39.07
C PRO A 130 -5.98 -9.37 37.76
N PRO A 131 -6.96 -10.29 37.68
CA PRO A 131 -7.93 -10.63 38.73
C PRO A 131 -7.49 -11.72 39.71
N GLY A 132 -6.38 -12.45 39.48
CA GLY A 132 -5.96 -13.60 40.31
C GLY A 132 -4.46 -13.70 40.60
N GLY A 133 -3.70 -12.63 40.37
CA GLY A 133 -2.24 -12.67 40.31
C GLY A 133 -1.73 -13.10 38.93
N ARG A 134 -0.59 -12.56 38.50
CA ARG A 134 -0.01 -12.87 37.18
C ARG A 134 1.47 -13.19 37.31
N CYS A 135 1.94 -14.14 36.52
CA CYS A 135 3.36 -14.43 36.41
C CYS A 135 4.11 -13.25 35.77
N GLU A 136 5.10 -12.74 36.49
CA GLU A 136 6.09 -11.79 35.99
C GLU A 136 7.41 -12.53 35.77
N TYR A 137 8.06 -12.24 34.66
CA TYR A 137 9.33 -12.86 34.29
C TYR A 137 10.38 -11.75 34.18
N PRO A 138 11.44 -11.75 35.00
CA PRO A 138 12.53 -10.80 34.82
C PRO A 138 13.19 -10.99 33.44
N VAL A 139 13.67 -9.89 32.87
CA VAL A 139 14.53 -9.92 31.69
C VAL A 139 15.89 -10.51 32.11
N GLU A 140 16.26 -11.63 31.51
CA GLU A 140 17.55 -12.29 31.74
C GLU A 140 18.64 -11.77 30.80
N ALA A 141 18.24 -11.33 29.59
CA ALA A 141 19.15 -10.73 28.64
C ALA A 141 18.42 -9.72 27.75
N SER A 142 19.13 -8.65 27.42
CA SER A 142 18.71 -7.66 26.44
C SER A 142 19.78 -7.55 25.36
N LEU A 143 19.37 -7.53 24.10
CA LEU A 143 20.26 -7.32 22.97
C LEU A 143 19.80 -6.09 22.19
N VAL A 144 20.57 -5.01 22.27
CA VAL A 144 20.33 -3.81 21.46
C VAL A 144 20.72 -4.15 20.03
N CYS A 145 19.75 -4.05 19.11
CA CYS A 145 20.00 -4.23 17.69
C CYS A 145 20.75 -3.01 17.17
N VAL A 146 21.92 -3.27 16.60
CA VAL A 146 22.78 -2.22 16.04
C VAL A 146 22.47 -2.12 14.55
N ALA A 147 22.31 -0.88 14.07
CA ALA A 147 22.06 -0.60 12.66
C ALA A 147 23.04 -1.38 11.75
N PRO A 148 22.54 -2.02 10.66
CA PRO A 148 21.20 -1.87 10.08
C PRO A 148 20.14 -2.82 10.66
N ARG A 149 20.46 -3.64 11.67
CA ARG A 149 19.51 -4.60 12.23
C ARG A 149 18.48 -3.93 13.12
N VAL A 150 17.25 -4.41 13.04
CA VAL A 150 16.12 -3.94 13.86
C VAL A 150 15.62 -5.08 14.74
N CYS A 151 15.01 -4.74 15.87
CA CYS A 151 14.35 -5.75 16.69
C CYS A 151 13.01 -6.13 16.07
N ARG A 152 12.83 -7.42 15.79
CA ARG A 152 11.51 -7.96 15.42
C ARG A 152 11.33 -9.37 15.99
N ASN A 153 10.15 -9.63 16.53
CA ASN A 153 9.80 -10.91 17.16
C ASN A 153 10.84 -11.36 18.21
N GLY A 154 11.41 -10.40 18.95
CA GLY A 154 12.42 -10.65 19.98
C GLY A 154 13.80 -11.09 19.49
N GLY A 155 14.15 -10.78 18.24
CA GLY A 155 15.48 -11.00 17.68
C GLY A 155 15.97 -9.81 16.85
N CYS A 156 17.29 -9.67 16.75
CA CYS A 156 17.91 -8.69 15.85
C CYS A 156 18.06 -9.28 14.45
N ILE A 157 17.18 -8.84 13.56
CA ILE A 157 17.09 -9.33 12.19
C ILE A 157 17.57 -8.26 11.20
N ASP A 158 17.99 -8.69 10.03
CA ASP A 158 18.29 -7.78 8.92
C ASP A 158 16.99 -7.40 8.20
N PRO A 159 16.63 -6.10 8.09
CA PRO A 159 15.42 -5.66 7.38
C PRO A 159 15.33 -6.18 5.94
N SER A 160 16.48 -6.44 5.29
CA SER A 160 16.53 -7.00 3.93
C SER A 160 15.96 -8.42 3.84
N GLU A 161 15.83 -9.15 4.96
CA GLU A 161 15.17 -10.46 5.01
C GLU A 161 13.64 -10.33 4.94
N PHE A 162 13.10 -9.13 5.18
CA PHE A 162 11.66 -8.86 5.18
C PHE A 162 11.31 -7.58 4.43
N PRO A 163 11.60 -7.51 3.12
CA PRO A 163 11.43 -6.30 2.32
C PRO A 163 9.97 -5.84 2.16
N CYS A 164 9.01 -6.64 2.62
CA CYS A 164 7.58 -6.33 2.60
C CYS A 164 7.00 -5.96 3.97
N ASP A 165 7.84 -5.74 4.99
CA ASP A 165 7.39 -5.29 6.31
C ASP A 165 8.22 -4.11 6.84
N PRO A 166 7.65 -2.90 6.99
CA PRO A 166 6.25 -2.57 6.66
C PRO A 166 5.97 -2.70 5.17
N ASN A 167 4.70 -2.87 4.79
CA ASN A 167 4.33 -3.04 3.39
C ASN A 167 4.68 -1.77 2.58
N PRO A 168 5.65 -1.85 1.64
CA PRO A 168 6.13 -0.68 0.90
C PRO A 168 5.19 -0.26 -0.25
N CYS A 169 4.11 -0.99 -0.50
CA CYS A 169 3.26 -0.74 -1.66
C CYS A 169 2.22 0.35 -1.40
N ASP A 170 2.67 1.56 -1.06
CA ASP A 170 1.81 2.68 -0.65
C ASP A 170 1.70 3.80 -1.70
N VAL A 171 2.47 3.71 -2.80
CA VAL A 171 2.42 4.57 -3.98
C VAL A 171 1.76 3.82 -5.17
N PRO A 172 0.42 3.83 -5.28
CA PRO A 172 -0.26 3.18 -6.40
C PRO A 172 0.06 3.87 -7.74
N PRO A 173 -0.17 3.19 -8.88
CA PRO A 173 -0.16 3.84 -10.19
C PRO A 173 -1.19 4.96 -10.25
N LEU A 174 -0.99 5.92 -11.18
CA LEU A 174 -1.98 6.96 -11.42
C LEU A 174 -3.32 6.33 -11.81
N THR A 175 -4.40 6.98 -11.38
CA THR A 175 -5.75 6.62 -11.80
C THR A 175 -5.87 6.70 -13.31
N THR A 176 -6.64 5.79 -13.91
CA THR A 176 -6.87 5.77 -15.37
C THR A 176 -8.34 5.85 -15.71
N CYS A 177 -8.67 6.09 -16.97
CA CYS A 177 -10.04 6.00 -17.45
C CYS A 177 -10.29 4.64 -18.09
N SER A 178 -11.32 3.95 -17.64
CA SER A 178 -11.80 2.73 -18.28
C SER A 178 -12.28 3.02 -19.71
N PRO A 179 -12.39 1.99 -20.57
CA PRO A 179 -13.04 2.14 -21.87
C PRO A 179 -14.50 2.62 -21.79
N SER A 180 -15.16 2.46 -20.64
CA SER A 180 -16.52 2.94 -20.40
C SER A 180 -16.57 4.39 -19.90
N GLY A 181 -15.43 5.08 -19.79
CA GLY A 181 -15.34 6.44 -19.29
C GLY A 181 -15.47 6.56 -17.77
N THR A 182 -15.25 5.47 -17.03
CA THR A 182 -15.28 5.46 -15.57
C THR A 182 -13.86 5.57 -15.01
N PRO A 183 -13.60 6.38 -13.98
CA PRO A 183 -12.32 6.39 -13.32
C PRO A 183 -12.00 5.04 -12.65
N ASN A 184 -10.81 4.53 -12.93
CA ASN A 184 -10.27 3.30 -12.37
C ASN A 184 -9.09 3.66 -11.45
N GLY A 185 -9.30 3.50 -10.15
CA GLY A 185 -8.25 3.63 -9.15
C GLY A 185 -7.66 2.28 -8.75
N TRP A 186 -6.86 2.32 -7.70
CA TRP A 186 -6.12 1.18 -7.18
C TRP A 186 -6.26 1.15 -5.66
N ALA A 187 -6.40 -0.05 -5.09
CA ALA A 187 -6.37 -0.21 -3.65
C ALA A 187 -4.99 0.19 -3.11
N SER A 188 -4.95 1.00 -2.05
CA SER A 188 -3.73 1.35 -1.32
C SER A 188 -3.92 1.07 0.18
N PRO A 189 -2.98 0.37 0.84
CA PRO A 189 -1.76 -0.19 0.26
C PRO A 189 -2.04 -1.37 -0.69
N GLY A 190 -1.16 -1.56 -1.67
CA GLY A 190 -1.12 -2.73 -2.54
C GLY A 190 -0.62 -3.98 -1.80
N THR A 191 -0.48 -5.08 -2.53
CA THR A 191 0.12 -6.32 -2.01
C THR A 191 1.60 -6.36 -2.33
N CYS A 192 2.44 -6.50 -1.29
CA CYS A 192 3.87 -6.74 -1.47
C CYS A 192 4.19 -8.24 -1.52
N THR A 193 5.04 -8.63 -2.46
CA THR A 193 5.67 -9.96 -2.51
C THR A 193 7.16 -9.81 -2.74
N ALA A 194 7.97 -10.79 -2.32
CA ALA A 194 9.42 -10.75 -2.49
C ALA A 194 10.01 -12.08 -2.99
N PRO A 195 9.65 -12.53 -4.22
CA PRO A 195 10.06 -13.83 -4.72
C PRO A 195 11.58 -13.96 -4.95
N SER A 196 12.29 -12.84 -5.12
CA SER A 196 13.74 -12.77 -5.34
C SER A 196 14.49 -12.08 -4.19
N GLY A 197 13.85 -11.91 -3.03
CA GLY A 197 14.40 -11.11 -1.93
C GLY A 197 14.30 -9.59 -2.14
N GLN A 198 13.72 -9.13 -3.25
CA GLN A 198 13.40 -7.73 -3.49
C GLN A 198 11.88 -7.51 -3.46
N PRO A 199 11.40 -6.38 -2.92
CA PRO A 199 9.97 -6.08 -2.86
C PRO A 199 9.41 -5.82 -4.26
N SER A 200 8.23 -6.40 -4.52
CA SER A 200 7.45 -6.21 -5.73
C SER A 200 6.00 -5.92 -5.36
N CYS A 201 5.48 -4.82 -5.91
CA CYS A 201 4.16 -4.31 -5.60
C CYS A 201 3.13 -4.67 -6.66
N ALA A 202 2.03 -5.27 -6.21
CA ALA A 202 0.85 -5.54 -7.02
C ALA A 202 -0.35 -4.76 -6.46
N PHE A 203 -0.95 -3.91 -7.28
CA PHE A 203 -2.12 -3.13 -6.91
C PHE A 203 -3.38 -3.74 -7.51
N THR A 204 -4.40 -3.96 -6.68
CA THR A 204 -5.69 -4.47 -7.15
C THR A 204 -6.53 -3.31 -7.67
N PRO A 205 -7.14 -3.39 -8.86
CA PRO A 205 -8.05 -2.35 -9.33
C PRO A 205 -9.17 -2.10 -8.33
N ALA A 206 -9.39 -0.84 -8.00
CA ALA A 206 -10.48 -0.36 -7.17
C ALA A 206 -11.28 0.65 -8.00
N PRO A 207 -12.29 0.20 -8.78
CA PRO A 207 -13.10 1.08 -9.59
C PRO A 207 -13.73 2.18 -8.74
N LEU A 208 -13.67 3.41 -9.22
CA LEU A 208 -14.28 4.55 -8.57
C LEU A 208 -15.71 4.74 -9.09
N LEU A 209 -16.45 5.65 -8.43
CA LEU A 209 -17.78 6.02 -8.88
C LEU A 209 -17.72 6.60 -10.31
N ALA A 210 -18.71 6.24 -11.12
CA ALA A 210 -18.90 6.86 -12.43
C ALA A 210 -19.03 8.38 -12.31
N CYS A 211 -18.52 9.09 -13.30
CA CYS A 211 -18.58 10.54 -13.32
C CYS A 211 -20.04 11.04 -13.34
N ALA A 212 -20.28 12.10 -12.58
CA ALA A 212 -21.59 12.74 -12.51
C ALA A 212 -21.96 13.35 -13.88
N ALA A 213 -23.25 13.57 -14.09
CA ALA A 213 -23.74 14.22 -15.31
C ALA A 213 -23.01 15.55 -15.56
N GLY A 214 -22.52 15.74 -16.79
CA GLY A 214 -21.74 16.93 -17.18
C GLY A 214 -20.23 16.83 -16.93
N THR A 215 -19.73 15.69 -16.45
CA THR A 215 -18.30 15.40 -16.35
C THR A 215 -17.95 14.10 -17.06
N THR A 216 -16.71 13.97 -17.51
CA THR A 216 -16.17 12.75 -18.11
C THR A 216 -14.89 12.35 -17.40
N CYS A 217 -14.53 11.08 -17.45
CA CYS A 217 -13.22 10.67 -16.96
C CYS A 217 -12.12 11.24 -17.88
N VAL A 218 -11.18 11.97 -17.28
CA VAL A 218 -9.96 12.46 -17.90
C VAL A 218 -8.80 12.20 -16.94
N ALA A 219 -7.74 11.54 -17.40
CA ALA A 219 -6.56 11.21 -16.58
C ALA A 219 -6.94 10.51 -15.25
N GLY A 220 -7.97 9.67 -15.28
CA GLY A 220 -8.45 8.93 -14.12
C GLY A 220 -9.20 9.75 -13.06
N THR A 221 -9.61 10.97 -13.37
CA THR A 221 -10.49 11.78 -12.52
C THR A 221 -11.68 12.29 -13.30
N CYS A 222 -12.78 12.61 -12.61
CA CYS A 222 -13.92 13.24 -13.27
C CYS A 222 -13.64 14.73 -13.47
N ALA A 223 -13.60 15.16 -14.72
CA ALA A 223 -13.41 16.55 -15.09
C ALA A 223 -14.55 17.03 -15.99
N GLY A 224 -14.99 18.28 -15.79
CA GLY A 224 -15.99 18.92 -16.64
C GLY A 224 -15.42 19.40 -17.98
N SER A 225 -14.12 19.66 -18.02
CA SER A 225 -13.39 20.09 -19.21
C SER A 225 -11.89 19.82 -19.07
N ILE A 226 -11.21 19.95 -20.20
CA ILE A 226 -9.75 19.89 -20.34
C ILE A 226 -9.33 21.25 -20.89
N ALA A 227 -8.33 21.88 -20.30
CA ALA A 227 -7.80 23.15 -20.79
C ALA A 227 -6.30 23.24 -20.46
N PRO A 228 -5.44 23.64 -21.41
CA PRO A 228 -4.02 23.80 -21.15
C PRO A 228 -3.79 24.82 -20.00
N PRO A 229 -2.66 24.74 -19.29
CA PRO A 229 -2.23 25.81 -18.42
C PRO A 229 -2.03 27.12 -19.21
N GLU A 230 -2.60 28.22 -18.75
CA GLU A 230 -2.55 29.53 -19.42
C GLU A 230 -2.21 30.68 -18.46
N ALA A 231 -2.13 30.41 -17.15
CA ALA A 231 -1.79 31.40 -16.13
C ALA A 231 -0.89 30.81 -15.04
N ALA A 232 -0.10 31.68 -14.40
CA ALA A 232 0.64 31.33 -13.21
C ALA A 232 -0.30 30.76 -12.13
N GLY A 233 0.09 29.64 -11.52
CA GLY A 233 -0.72 28.94 -10.52
C GLY A 233 -1.79 27.99 -11.09
N ASP A 234 -1.87 27.80 -12.42
CA ASP A 234 -2.68 26.73 -12.99
C ASP A 234 -2.20 25.34 -12.58
N LEU A 235 -0.90 25.21 -12.35
CA LEU A 235 -0.22 24.07 -11.76
C LEU A 235 0.79 24.58 -10.75
N ILE A 236 1.03 23.81 -9.69
CA ILE A 236 1.98 24.14 -8.62
C ILE A 236 3.03 23.02 -8.52
N LEU A 237 4.31 23.37 -8.48
CA LEU A 237 5.40 22.51 -8.03
C LEU A 237 5.20 22.21 -6.55
N SER A 238 4.67 21.02 -6.23
CA SER A 238 4.26 20.65 -4.88
C SER A 238 5.38 19.96 -4.11
N GLU A 239 6.22 19.18 -4.77
CA GLU A 239 7.24 18.37 -4.11
C GLU A 239 8.42 18.14 -5.04
N ILE A 240 9.64 18.15 -4.49
CA ILE A 240 10.89 18.04 -5.27
C ILE A 240 11.84 17.10 -4.54
N MET A 241 12.12 15.94 -5.13
CA MET A 241 13.21 15.05 -4.72
C MET A 241 14.47 15.40 -5.51
N ARG A 242 15.27 16.35 -5.01
CA ARG A 242 16.52 16.80 -5.65
C ARG A 242 17.78 16.06 -5.19
N ASN A 243 17.68 15.26 -4.14
CA ASN A 243 18.83 14.57 -3.53
C ASN A 243 18.37 13.25 -2.91
N PRO A 244 18.01 12.24 -3.71
CA PRO A 244 17.58 10.93 -3.22
C PRO A 244 18.68 10.25 -2.40
N SER A 245 18.30 9.37 -1.48
CA SER A 245 19.26 8.60 -0.68
C SER A 245 20.09 7.68 -1.57
N GLY A 246 21.38 7.52 -1.23
CA GLY A 246 22.33 6.74 -2.02
C GLY A 246 23.14 7.56 -3.04
N GLY A 247 22.76 8.82 -3.29
CA GLY A 247 23.56 9.79 -4.04
C GLY A 247 23.61 9.57 -5.55
N ASP A 248 22.66 8.81 -6.10
CA ASP A 248 22.46 8.67 -7.56
C ASP A 248 21.26 9.52 -7.97
N ASP A 249 21.50 10.43 -8.90
CA ASP A 249 20.47 11.33 -9.44
C ASP A 249 19.33 10.58 -10.17
N ALA A 250 19.47 9.29 -10.48
CA ALA A 250 18.44 8.49 -11.13
C ALA A 250 17.09 8.47 -10.37
N GLY A 251 17.13 8.66 -9.05
CA GLY A 251 15.95 8.74 -8.19
C GLY A 251 15.32 10.13 -8.05
N GLU A 252 15.79 11.12 -8.82
CA GLU A 252 15.26 12.48 -8.78
C GLU A 252 13.92 12.60 -9.50
N TRP A 253 13.01 13.37 -8.90
CA TRP A 253 11.70 13.66 -9.44
C TRP A 253 11.14 14.97 -8.90
N LEU A 254 10.18 15.52 -9.63
CA LEU A 254 9.37 16.67 -9.23
C LEU A 254 7.89 16.33 -9.40
N GLU A 255 7.05 16.96 -8.60
CA GLU A 255 5.61 16.75 -8.62
C GLU A 255 4.86 18.04 -8.94
N LEU A 256 3.87 17.91 -9.82
CA LEU A 256 2.91 18.95 -10.14
C LEU A 256 1.56 18.66 -9.48
N TYR A 257 1.04 19.63 -8.73
CA TYR A 257 -0.32 19.66 -8.24
C TYR A 257 -1.21 20.54 -9.13
N ASN A 258 -2.41 20.05 -9.46
CA ASN A 258 -3.43 20.82 -10.15
C ASN A 258 -4.52 21.29 -9.18
N PRO A 259 -4.52 22.56 -8.75
CA PRO A 259 -5.55 23.10 -7.87
C PRO A 259 -6.88 23.33 -8.58
N GLN A 260 -6.98 23.12 -9.89
CA GLN A 260 -8.17 23.42 -10.68
C GLN A 260 -9.18 22.26 -10.68
N ALA A 261 -10.43 22.55 -11.00
CA ALA A 261 -11.47 21.55 -11.26
C ALA A 261 -11.42 20.98 -12.70
N THR A 262 -10.50 21.49 -13.51
CA THR A 262 -10.27 21.12 -14.90
C THR A 262 -8.96 20.37 -15.04
N ALA A 263 -8.92 19.34 -15.87
CA ALA A 263 -7.67 18.63 -16.14
C ALA A 263 -6.73 19.50 -16.99
N ARG A 264 -5.43 19.45 -16.71
CA ARG A 264 -4.41 20.31 -17.33
C ARG A 264 -3.45 19.44 -18.18
N PRO A 265 -3.64 19.36 -19.51
CA PRO A 265 -2.70 18.69 -20.39
C PRO A 265 -1.42 19.51 -20.50
N LEU A 266 -0.27 18.84 -20.54
CA LEU A 266 1.04 19.48 -20.61
C LEU A 266 1.60 19.59 -22.04
N ASP A 267 0.72 19.56 -23.05
CA ASP A 267 1.12 19.56 -24.46
C ASP A 267 1.98 20.79 -24.78
N GLY A 268 3.21 20.56 -25.21
CA GLY A 268 4.17 21.60 -25.58
C GLY A 268 4.70 22.45 -24.42
N CYS A 269 4.42 22.08 -23.17
CA CYS A 269 5.06 22.71 -22.01
C CYS A 269 6.56 22.34 -21.96
N VAL A 270 7.34 23.15 -21.27
CA VAL A 270 8.80 23.02 -21.16
C VAL A 270 9.18 23.13 -19.69
N LEU A 271 9.96 22.17 -19.20
CA LEU A 271 10.74 22.30 -17.97
C LEU A 271 12.09 22.93 -18.32
N SER A 272 12.52 23.92 -17.57
CA SER A 272 13.83 24.55 -17.77
C SER A 272 14.37 25.16 -16.49
N ASP A 273 15.69 25.34 -16.43
CA ASP A 273 16.38 26.10 -15.40
C ASP A 273 16.97 27.41 -15.97
N ASP A 274 17.71 28.15 -15.15
CA ASP A 274 18.47 29.32 -15.61
C ASP A 274 19.87 28.96 -16.15
N GLY A 275 20.33 27.73 -15.91
CA GLY A 275 21.61 27.17 -16.34
C GLY A 275 21.66 26.75 -17.81
N GLY A 276 20.50 26.55 -18.44
CA GLY A 276 20.33 26.19 -19.85
C GLY A 276 19.88 24.75 -20.08
N ASP A 277 19.62 23.99 -19.02
CA ASP A 277 19.03 22.66 -19.07
C ASP A 277 17.52 22.78 -19.34
N ALA A 278 17.00 21.95 -20.25
CA ALA A 278 15.60 22.04 -20.64
C ALA A 278 15.06 20.73 -21.20
N HIS A 279 13.83 20.41 -20.81
CA HIS A 279 13.04 19.30 -21.33
C HIS A 279 11.72 19.80 -21.90
N ALA A 280 11.53 19.63 -23.21
CA ALA A 280 10.25 19.91 -23.86
C ALA A 280 9.33 18.68 -23.80
N LEU A 281 8.14 18.85 -23.22
CA LEU A 281 7.10 17.84 -23.28
C LEU A 281 6.54 17.71 -24.71
N PRO A 282 5.98 16.55 -25.08
CA PRO A 282 5.42 16.32 -26.41
C PRO A 282 4.41 17.41 -26.79
N ALA A 283 4.41 17.84 -28.06
CA ALA A 283 3.45 18.82 -28.57
C ALA A 283 2.01 18.27 -28.69
N ALA A 284 1.86 16.95 -28.56
CA ALA A 284 0.59 16.24 -28.52
C ALA A 284 0.75 14.96 -27.70
N ASP A 285 -0.33 14.55 -27.04
CA ASP A 285 -0.39 13.37 -26.18
C ASP A 285 0.59 13.43 -25.00
N ALA A 286 0.89 14.65 -24.52
CA ALA A 286 1.63 14.83 -23.28
C ALA A 286 0.81 14.35 -22.07
N PRO A 287 1.47 14.06 -20.94
CA PRO A 287 0.77 13.73 -19.70
C PRO A 287 -0.21 14.83 -19.29
N ILE A 288 -1.31 14.42 -18.65
CA ILE A 288 -2.36 15.32 -18.18
C ILE A 288 -2.37 15.30 -16.66
N VAL A 289 -2.16 16.46 -16.02
CA VAL A 289 -2.31 16.58 -14.58
C VAL A 289 -3.81 16.53 -14.25
N PRO A 290 -4.29 15.51 -13.50
CA PRO A 290 -5.72 15.33 -13.26
C PRO A 290 -6.31 16.49 -12.47
N ALA A 291 -7.61 16.76 -12.62
CA ALA A 291 -8.28 17.80 -11.83
C ALA A 291 -8.16 17.48 -10.33
N LYS A 292 -7.71 18.44 -9.51
CA LYS A 292 -7.41 18.25 -8.08
C LYS A 292 -6.40 17.13 -7.78
N GLY A 293 -5.66 16.69 -8.79
CA GLY A 293 -4.72 15.58 -8.72
C GLY A 293 -3.27 16.03 -8.82
N TYR A 294 -2.40 15.03 -8.80
CA TYR A 294 -0.95 15.17 -8.82
C TYR A 294 -0.38 14.40 -10.01
N LEU A 295 0.80 14.80 -10.48
CA LEU A 295 1.54 14.12 -11.53
C LEU A 295 3.04 14.22 -11.24
N VAL A 296 3.73 13.08 -11.23
CA VAL A 296 5.17 13.01 -10.94
C VAL A 296 5.99 12.86 -12.22
N LEU A 297 6.96 13.74 -12.41
CA LEU A 297 7.93 13.69 -13.49
C LEU A 297 9.29 13.30 -12.89
N GLY A 298 9.96 12.26 -13.42
CA GLY A 298 11.23 11.77 -12.89
C GLY A 298 12.30 11.52 -13.94
N ARG A 299 13.54 11.27 -13.51
CA ARG A 299 14.70 11.01 -14.40
C ARG A 299 14.80 9.57 -14.89
N SER A 300 14.28 8.62 -14.10
CA SER A 300 14.35 7.19 -14.41
C SER A 300 12.96 6.57 -14.48
N ALA A 301 12.78 5.60 -15.39
CA ALA A 301 11.61 4.72 -15.40
C ALA A 301 11.74 3.53 -14.41
N SER A 302 12.90 3.40 -13.76
CA SER A 302 13.20 2.28 -12.86
C SER A 302 12.39 2.39 -11.57
N PHE A 303 11.67 1.32 -11.25
CA PHE A 303 10.94 1.20 -9.99
C PHE A 303 11.87 1.32 -8.76
N VAL A 304 13.09 0.82 -8.87
CA VAL A 304 14.04 0.80 -7.75
C VAL A 304 14.67 2.17 -7.54
N ASP A 305 15.04 2.85 -8.63
CA ASP A 305 15.73 4.15 -8.56
C ASP A 305 14.82 5.19 -7.90
N ASN A 306 13.51 5.16 -8.20
CA ASN A 306 12.53 6.10 -7.66
C ASN A 306 11.94 5.66 -6.31
N GLY A 307 12.63 4.80 -5.56
CA GLY A 307 12.17 4.38 -4.24
C GLY A 307 10.83 3.64 -4.25
N GLY A 308 10.53 2.83 -5.26
CA GLY A 308 9.37 1.92 -5.24
C GLY A 308 8.12 2.42 -5.94
N PHE A 309 8.26 3.33 -6.90
CA PHE A 309 7.22 3.63 -7.87
C PHE A 309 7.82 3.94 -9.23
N VAL A 310 6.98 4.07 -10.26
CA VAL A 310 7.40 4.54 -11.58
C VAL A 310 6.77 5.92 -11.79
N PRO A 311 7.54 6.98 -12.12
CA PRO A 311 7.01 8.30 -12.44
C PRO A 311 5.96 8.26 -13.56
N ASP A 312 5.07 9.25 -13.58
CA ASP A 312 4.03 9.38 -14.61
C ASP A 312 4.61 9.79 -15.97
N TYR A 313 5.76 10.44 -15.93
CA TYR A 313 6.52 10.83 -17.09
C TYR A 313 8.01 10.84 -16.78
N VAL A 314 8.83 10.45 -17.77
CA VAL A 314 10.28 10.47 -17.65
C VAL A 314 10.83 11.59 -18.50
N TYR A 315 11.45 12.58 -17.87
CA TYR A 315 12.13 13.68 -18.55
C TYR A 315 13.59 13.34 -18.83
N GLN A 316 14.22 14.08 -19.74
CA GLN A 316 15.62 13.95 -20.13
C GLN A 316 16.25 15.34 -20.25
N ASP A 317 17.57 15.43 -20.23
CA ASP A 317 18.31 16.69 -20.48
C ASP A 317 17.93 17.88 -19.56
N PHE A 318 17.26 17.58 -18.45
CA PHE A 318 16.98 18.47 -17.33
C PHE A 318 17.58 17.82 -16.07
N ILE A 319 18.21 18.63 -15.22
CA ILE A 319 18.95 18.18 -14.04
C ILE A 319 18.38 18.91 -12.83
N LEU A 320 18.20 18.21 -11.72
CA LEU A 320 17.92 18.84 -10.43
C LEU A 320 19.23 18.88 -9.64
N ALA A 321 19.83 20.05 -9.49
CA ALA A 321 21.03 20.16 -8.70
C ALA A 321 20.71 19.90 -7.22
N ASN A 322 21.53 19.07 -6.56
CA ASN A 322 21.49 18.85 -5.11
C ASN A 322 21.60 20.17 -4.31
N GLY A 323 22.28 21.16 -4.88
CA GLY A 323 22.56 22.47 -4.31
C GLY A 323 21.47 23.51 -4.60
N ALA A 324 21.89 24.71 -4.99
CA ALA A 324 20.99 25.73 -5.54
C ALA A 324 20.64 25.46 -7.01
N ASP A 325 19.39 25.71 -7.37
CA ASP A 325 18.86 25.49 -8.72
C ASP A 325 17.50 26.14 -8.92
N GLU A 326 17.02 26.15 -10.17
CA GLU A 326 15.72 26.67 -10.55
C GLU A 326 14.93 25.70 -11.42
N ILE A 327 13.67 25.45 -11.04
CA ILE A 327 12.72 24.71 -11.85
C ILE A 327 11.68 25.69 -12.37
N THR A 328 11.55 25.81 -13.69
CA THR A 328 10.51 26.62 -14.34
C THR A 328 9.66 25.74 -15.25
N LEU A 329 8.35 25.74 -15.03
CA LEU A 329 7.37 25.15 -15.95
C LEU A 329 6.77 26.26 -16.82
N THR A 330 7.05 26.22 -18.11
CA THR A 330 6.51 27.17 -19.09
C THR A 330 5.57 26.46 -20.05
N CYS A 331 4.39 27.02 -20.32
CA CYS A 331 3.48 26.52 -21.35
C CYS A 331 3.15 27.67 -22.31
N GLY A 332 3.45 27.49 -23.59
CA GLY A 332 3.46 28.61 -24.55
C GLY A 332 4.46 29.68 -24.12
N ASP A 333 4.00 30.93 -23.97
CA ASP A 333 4.82 32.06 -23.50
C ASP A 333 4.61 32.38 -22.00
N VAL A 334 3.91 31.52 -21.26
CA VAL A 334 3.53 31.77 -19.86
C VAL A 334 4.31 30.85 -18.92
N VAL A 335 4.99 31.46 -17.95
CA VAL A 335 5.51 30.74 -16.78
C VAL A 335 4.32 30.36 -15.90
N ILE A 336 4.03 29.06 -15.86
CA ILE A 336 2.93 28.51 -15.07
C ILE A 336 3.35 28.43 -13.60
N ASP A 337 4.58 28.01 -13.37
CA ASP A 337 5.15 28.00 -12.03
C ASP A 337 6.67 28.00 -12.08
N ARG A 338 7.28 28.46 -10.98
CA ARG A 338 8.71 28.45 -10.79
C ARG A 338 9.05 28.22 -9.31
N VAL A 339 10.14 27.51 -9.06
CA VAL A 339 10.77 27.41 -7.75
C VAL A 339 12.27 27.62 -7.93
N ALA A 340 12.85 28.56 -7.18
CA ALA A 340 14.30 28.80 -7.15
C ALA A 340 14.84 28.47 -5.75
N TYR A 341 15.29 27.22 -5.57
CA TYR A 341 15.76 26.74 -4.29
C TYR A 341 17.27 26.96 -4.12
N SER A 342 17.73 26.97 -2.86
CA SER A 342 19.16 27.14 -2.56
C SER A 342 19.64 26.25 -1.41
N ASP A 343 20.95 26.27 -1.16
CA ASP A 343 21.56 25.63 0.01
C ASP A 343 21.29 26.37 1.34
N SER A 344 20.61 27.52 1.30
CA SER A 344 20.32 28.33 2.47
C SER A 344 18.84 28.66 2.58
N GLY A 345 18.23 28.31 3.72
CA GLY A 345 16.83 28.61 4.03
C GLY A 345 15.83 27.60 3.47
N TRP A 346 16.23 26.76 2.51
CA TRP A 346 15.42 25.67 1.97
C TRP A 346 15.78 24.32 2.61
N PRO A 347 14.90 23.31 2.54
CA PRO A 347 15.23 21.95 2.96
C PRO A 347 16.34 21.37 2.08
N THR A 348 17.29 20.65 2.70
CA THR A 348 18.50 20.14 2.03
C THR A 348 18.86 18.71 2.44
N SER A 349 17.99 18.01 3.19
CA SER A 349 18.34 16.71 3.75
C SER A 349 18.33 15.63 2.66
N ALA A 350 19.45 14.93 2.46
CA ALA A 350 19.53 13.84 1.50
C ALA A 350 18.54 12.71 1.87
N GLY A 351 17.82 12.20 0.86
CA GLY A 351 16.73 11.24 1.01
C GLY A 351 15.39 11.87 1.40
N HIS A 352 15.30 13.19 1.57
CA HIS A 352 14.05 13.87 1.86
C HIS A 352 13.67 14.76 0.68
N ALA A 353 12.48 14.54 0.13
CA ALA A 353 11.91 15.51 -0.79
C ALA A 353 11.70 16.84 -0.06
N MET A 354 11.96 17.94 -0.76
CA MET A 354 11.42 19.23 -0.38
C MET A 354 9.91 19.18 -0.60
N THR A 355 9.12 19.32 0.46
CA THR A 355 7.66 19.28 0.37
C THR A 355 7.06 20.65 0.68
N LEU A 356 6.19 21.14 -0.21
CA LEU A 356 5.45 22.38 -0.01
C LEU A 356 4.31 22.12 0.96
N GLY A 357 4.24 22.89 2.05
CA GLY A 357 3.20 22.69 3.07
C GLY A 357 1.79 22.75 2.47
N SER A 358 0.90 21.82 2.85
CA SER A 358 -0.46 21.72 2.28
C SER A 358 -1.33 22.98 2.33
N ALA A 359 -1.03 23.90 3.26
CA ALA A 359 -1.69 25.22 3.37
C ALA A 359 -1.02 26.31 2.52
N ARG A 360 -0.07 25.94 1.65
CA ARG A 360 0.78 26.81 0.85
C ARG A 360 0.86 26.41 -0.63
N LEU A 361 -0.06 25.56 -1.11
CA LEU A 361 -0.14 25.10 -2.51
C LEU A 361 -0.57 26.23 -3.46
N ASP A 362 0.34 27.19 -3.68
CA ASP A 362 0.15 28.41 -4.45
C ASP A 362 1.48 28.81 -5.11
N ALA A 363 1.42 29.32 -6.35
CA ALA A 363 2.57 29.63 -7.21
C ALA A 363 3.35 30.89 -6.80
N THR A 364 2.95 31.57 -5.73
CA THR A 364 3.74 32.65 -5.12
C THR A 364 4.27 32.26 -3.75
N GLN A 365 3.60 31.33 -3.06
CA GLN A 365 4.02 30.86 -1.74
C GLN A 365 5.10 29.78 -1.85
N ASN A 366 5.12 29.05 -2.97
CA ASN A 366 6.19 28.12 -3.31
C ASN A 366 7.53 28.82 -3.64
N ASP A 367 7.54 30.13 -3.88
CA ASP A 367 8.77 30.95 -3.98
C ASP A 367 9.37 31.30 -2.61
N ASP A 368 8.62 31.14 -1.52
CA ASP A 368 9.08 31.40 -0.16
C ASP A 368 9.61 30.11 0.48
N ALA A 369 10.91 30.08 0.77
CA ALA A 369 11.57 28.96 1.42
C ALA A 369 10.88 28.54 2.75
N ALA A 370 10.24 29.48 3.46
CA ALA A 370 9.51 29.20 4.70
C ALA A 370 8.22 28.38 4.49
N SER A 371 7.76 28.21 3.24
CA SER A 371 6.64 27.33 2.89
C SER A 371 7.05 25.87 2.70
N TRP A 372 8.36 25.59 2.68
CA TRP A 372 8.93 24.27 2.41
C TRP A 372 9.54 23.64 3.66
N CYS A 373 9.46 22.31 3.73
CA CYS A 373 10.09 21.52 4.78
C CYS A 373 10.64 20.21 4.20
N ASP A 374 11.53 19.54 4.95
CA ASP A 374 11.93 18.17 4.63
C ASP A 374 10.71 17.26 4.79
N ALA A 375 10.42 16.44 3.79
CA ALA A 375 9.39 15.42 3.89
C ALA A 375 9.70 14.43 5.02
N VAL A 376 8.69 14.03 5.79
CA VAL A 376 8.85 13.08 6.92
C VAL A 376 8.07 11.78 6.72
N THR A 377 7.33 11.67 5.61
CA THR A 377 6.55 10.49 5.26
C THR A 377 7.41 9.56 4.42
N GLY A 378 7.75 8.37 4.92
CA GLY A 378 8.39 7.36 4.10
C GLY A 378 7.44 6.88 3.00
N PHE A 379 7.97 6.55 1.83
CA PHE A 379 7.20 5.98 0.72
C PHE A 379 7.93 4.84 0.04
N GLY A 380 7.15 3.96 -0.59
CA GLY A 380 7.65 2.94 -1.49
C GLY A 380 8.70 2.02 -0.85
N ILE A 381 9.69 1.62 -1.64
CA ILE A 381 10.80 0.76 -1.22
C ILE A 381 12.03 1.65 -1.00
N GLY A 382 12.67 1.55 0.16
CA GLY A 382 13.91 2.30 0.42
C GLY A 382 13.81 3.19 1.65
N THR A 383 14.68 4.20 1.68
CA THR A 383 14.88 5.10 2.83
C THR A 383 14.50 6.54 2.53
N ASP A 384 13.89 6.79 1.37
CA ASP A 384 13.48 8.13 0.97
C ASP A 384 12.14 8.53 1.59
N TYR A 385 11.97 9.84 1.76
CA TYR A 385 10.79 10.47 2.32
C TYR A 385 10.17 11.43 1.30
N GLY A 386 8.84 11.40 1.21
CA GLY A 386 8.05 12.13 0.23
C GLY A 386 6.60 11.62 0.16
N THR A 387 5.78 12.30 -0.62
CA THR A 387 4.37 11.97 -0.83
C THR A 387 3.99 11.86 -2.31
N PRO A 388 4.76 11.13 -3.15
CA PRO A 388 4.46 11.07 -4.58
C PRO A 388 3.02 10.60 -4.84
N ARG A 389 2.32 11.36 -5.69
CA ARG A 389 0.90 11.25 -6.07
C ARG A 389 -0.11 11.48 -4.93
N ARG A 390 0.32 11.99 -3.78
CA ARG A 390 -0.51 12.17 -2.58
C ARG A 390 -0.43 13.60 -2.08
N PRO A 391 -1.46 14.09 -1.37
CA PRO A 391 -1.36 15.40 -0.74
C PRO A 391 -0.20 15.48 0.24
N ASN A 392 0.59 16.53 0.11
CA ASN A 392 1.64 16.87 1.07
C ASN A 392 1.07 17.04 2.48
N PRO A 393 1.85 16.72 3.54
CA PRO A 393 1.48 17.06 4.90
C PRO A 393 1.56 18.58 5.15
N ALA A 394 1.13 19.01 6.34
CA ALA A 394 1.51 20.33 6.84
C ALA A 394 2.99 20.32 7.24
N CYS A 395 3.70 21.43 7.01
CA CYS A 395 5.05 21.57 7.52
C CYS A 395 5.04 21.69 9.06
N PRO A 396 5.99 21.03 9.77
CA PRO A 396 6.05 21.00 11.23
C PRO A 396 6.18 22.35 11.95
#